data_AF-A0A8S3GXQ1-F1
#
_entry.id   AF-A0A8S3GXQ1-F1
#
_cell.length_a   1.000
_cell.length_b   1.000
_cell.length_c   1.000
_cell.angle_alpha   90.00
_cell.angle_beta   90.00
_cell.angle_gamma   90.00
#
_symmetry.space_group_name_H-M   'P 1'
#
loop_
_entity.id
_entity.type
_entity.pdbx_description
1 polymer ?
#
loop_
_entity_poly.entity_id
_entity_poly.type
_entity_poly.pdbx_seq_one_letter_code
_entity_poly.pdbx_strand_id
1 'polypeptide(L)' 'SYTKLKGWTSFGKNNDLDLAFKKLDDGHPLGLWKCSIEIEAPPIEILNRLLNERNLWDDGSY' A
#
# COMPACT_ATOMS: atom_id res chain seq x y z
N SER A 1 12.67 26.96 -10.42
CA SER A 1 12.41 25.66 -11.07
C SER A 1 11.69 24.72 -10.09
N TYR A 2 10.38 24.89 -9.92
CA TYR A 2 9.55 24.10 -8.99
C TYR A 2 8.97 22.87 -9.69
N THR A 3 9.82 21.98 -10.17
CA THR A 3 9.40 20.69 -10.72
C THR A 3 10.11 19.60 -9.95
N LYS A 4 9.56 19.23 -8.80
CA LYS A 4 9.84 18.02 -8.00
C LYS A 4 8.93 18.14 -6.77
N LEU A 5 7.72 17.61 -6.80
CA LEU A 5 7.43 16.24 -6.37
C LEU A 5 6.09 15.78 -6.96
N LYS A 6 6.08 15.23 -8.19
CA LYS A 6 4.93 14.49 -8.75
C LYS A 6 5.11 12.95 -8.64
N GLY A 7 6.14 12.52 -7.91
CA GLY A 7 6.53 11.13 -7.75
C GLY A 7 6.12 10.55 -6.39
N TRP A 8 6.31 9.24 -6.24
CA TRP A 8 6.16 8.55 -4.96
C TRP A 8 7.34 8.86 -4.04
N THR A 9 7.07 9.22 -2.79
CA THR A 9 8.03 9.37 -1.71
C THR A 9 8.00 8.10 -0.87
N SER A 10 9.09 7.32 -0.87
CA SER A 10 9.23 6.12 -0.03
C SER A 10 9.56 6.50 1.41
N PHE A 11 9.00 5.77 2.39
CA PHE A 11 9.32 5.88 3.82
C PHE A 11 10.37 4.86 4.27
N GLY A 12 10.95 4.10 3.33
CA GLY A 12 11.90 3.02 3.62
C GLY A 12 11.23 1.65 3.78
N LYS A 13 12.05 0.63 4.03
CA LYS A 13 11.63 -0.75 4.28
C LYS A 13 11.53 -1.01 5.78
N ASN A 14 10.38 -1.53 6.23
CA ASN A 14 10.22 -2.07 7.58
C ASN A 14 9.77 -3.52 7.46
N ASN A 15 10.60 -4.49 7.88
CA ASN A 15 10.30 -5.93 7.82
C ASN A 15 9.66 -6.34 6.48
N ASP A 16 10.37 -6.08 5.38
CA ASP A 16 9.94 -6.40 3.99
C ASP A 16 8.75 -5.62 3.43
N LEU A 17 8.17 -4.70 4.21
CA LEU A 17 7.15 -3.77 3.75
C LEU A 17 7.78 -2.50 3.16
N ASP A 18 7.52 -2.27 1.88
CA ASP A 18 7.82 -1.02 1.17
C ASP A 18 6.61 -0.08 1.21
N LEU A 19 6.73 1.04 1.92
CA LEU A 19 5.68 2.06 2.02
C LEU A 19 6.05 3.31 1.22
N ALA A 20 5.12 3.83 0.42
CA ALA A 20 5.28 5.07 -0.30
C ALA A 20 4.02 5.94 -0.31
N PHE A 21 4.20 7.25 -0.30
CA PHE A 21 3.14 8.24 -0.39
C PHE A 21 3.33 9.15 -1.60
N LYS A 22 2.22 9.56 -2.21
CA LYS A 22 2.21 10.57 -3.26
C LYS A 22 1.20 11.64 -2.91
N LYS A 23 1.69 12.87 -2.70
CA LYS A 23 0.84 14.04 -2.59
C LYS A 23 0.23 14.34 -3.97
N LEU A 24 -1.09 14.48 -4.01
CA LEU A 24 -1.79 14.94 -5.20
C LEU A 24 -1.86 16.46 -5.18
N ASP A 25 -1.85 17.04 -6.38
CA ASP A 25 -2.03 18.48 -6.61
C ASP A 25 -3.41 18.69 -7.23
N ASP A 26 -4.44 18.13 -6.56
CA ASP A 26 -5.84 18.15 -6.97
C ASP A 26 -6.72 19.01 -6.06
N GLY A 27 -6.10 19.71 -5.09
CA GLY A 27 -6.79 20.55 -4.11
C GLY A 27 -7.35 19.80 -2.90
N HIS A 28 -7.23 18.47 -2.83
CA HIS A 28 -7.65 17.68 -1.68
C HIS A 28 -6.49 17.47 -0.68
N PRO A 29 -6.77 17.40 0.63
CA PRO A 29 -5.73 17.16 1.64
C PRO A 29 -5.23 15.71 1.66
N LEU A 30 -5.94 14.79 1.01
CA LEU A 30 -5.58 13.37 0.95
C LEU A 30 -4.58 13.13 -0.18
N GLY A 31 -3.62 12.24 0.06
CA GLY A 31 -2.73 11.73 -0.97
C GLY A 31 -2.92 10.23 -1.17
N LEU A 32 -2.20 9.69 -2.15
CA LEU A 32 -2.20 8.25 -2.42
C LEU A 32 -1.14 7.56 -1.58
N TRP A 33 -1.47 6.36 -1.12
CA TRP A 33 -0.55 5.46 -0.44
C TRP A 33 -0.35 4.20 -1.28
N LYS A 34 0.89 3.69 -1.29
CA LYS A 34 1.25 2.42 -1.90
C LYS A 34 2.02 1.61 -0.87
N CYS A 35 1.58 0.39 -0.64
CA CYS A 35 2.29 -0.61 0.15
C CYS A 35 2.66 -1.78 -0.76
N SER A 36 3.87 -2.31 -0.60
CA SER A 36 4.31 -3.52 -1.30
C SER A 36 4.99 -4.44 -0.32
N ILE A 37 4.71 -5.74 -0.40
CA ILE A 37 5.32 -6.77 0.41
C ILE A 37 5.51 -8.01 -0.46
N GLU A 38 6.61 -8.73 -0.25
CA GLU A 38 6.86 -10.00 -0.91
C GLU A 38 6.22 -11.13 -0.11
N ILE A 39 5.48 -12.01 -0.79
CA ILE A 39 4.80 -13.15 -0.15
C ILE A 39 5.17 -14.42 -0.92
N GLU A 40 5.65 -15.43 -0.21
CA GLU A 40 6.02 -16.73 -0.77
C GLU A 40 4.77 -17.60 -1.01
N ALA A 41 3.90 -17.17 -1.91
CA ALA A 41 2.72 -17.93 -2.33
C ALA A 41 2.32 -17.62 -3.79
N PRO A 42 1.61 -18.54 -4.48
CA PRO A 42 1.05 -18.27 -5.79
C PRO A 42 0.06 -17.09 -5.79
N PRO A 43 0.03 -16.22 -6.83
CA PRO A 43 -0.86 -15.06 -6.88
C PRO A 43 -2.35 -15.39 -6.71
N ILE A 44 -2.79 -16.56 -7.18
CA ILE A 44 -4.19 -16.97 -7.09
C ILE A 44 -4.61 -17.29 -5.65
N GLU A 45 -3.71 -17.81 -4.82
CA GLU A 45 -3.99 -18.09 -3.41
C GLU A 45 -4.16 -16.78 -2.62
N ILE A 46 -3.30 -15.80 -2.91
CA ILE A 46 -3.40 -14.46 -2.31
C ILE A 46 -4.70 -13.77 -2.72
N LEU A 47 -5.05 -13.83 -4.02
CA LEU A 47 -6.31 -13.26 -4.50
C LEU A 47 -7.52 -13.90 -3.80
N ASN A 48 -7.53 -15.23 -3.66
CA ASN A 48 -8.61 -15.93 -2.98
C ASN A 48 -8.70 -15.55 -1.49
N ARG A 49 -7.57 -15.44 -0.79
CA ARG A 49 -7.52 -15.00 0.62
C ARG A 49 -8.03 -13.58 0.81
N LEU A 50 -7.66 -12.66 -0.08
CA LEU A 50 -8.12 -11.27 -0.04
C LEU A 50 -9.63 -11.16 -0.27
N LEU A 51 -10.17 -11.93 -1.23
CA LEU A 51 -11.58 -11.82 -1.62
C LEU A 51 -12.53 -12.58 -0.69
N ASN A 52 -12.12 -13.73 -0.15
CA ASN A 52 -13.04 -14.65 0.51
C ASN A 52 -12.74 -14.90 1.99
N GLU A 53 -11.53 -14.59 2.46
CA GLU A 53 -11.06 -14.99 3.79
C GLU A 53 -10.76 -13.77 4.68
N ARG A 54 -11.54 -12.67 4.55
CA ARG A 54 -11.32 -11.44 5.32
C ARG A 54 -11.22 -11.68 6.82
N ASN A 55 -12.05 -12.55 7.35
CA ASN A 55 -12.06 -12.94 8.77
C ASN A 55 -10.75 -13.59 9.27
N LEU A 56 -9.86 -14.03 8.36
CA LEU A 56 -8.55 -14.60 8.74
C LEU A 56 -7.47 -13.53 8.89
N TRP A 57 -7.63 -12.36 8.28
CA TRP A 57 -6.62 -11.29 8.28
C TRP A 57 -7.12 -9.95 8.81
N ASP A 58 -8.42 -9.80 8.99
CA ASP A 58 -9.08 -8.67 9.62
C ASP A 58 -10.10 -9.25 10.61
N ASP A 59 -9.71 -9.29 11.88
CA ASP A 59 -10.54 -9.79 12.98
C ASP A 59 -11.70 -8.83 13.33
N GLY A 60 -11.77 -7.67 12.66
CA GLY A 60 -12.78 -6.66 12.88
C GLY A 60 -12.77 -6.06 14.28
N SER A 61 -11.72 -6.32 15.07
CA SER A 61 -11.53 -5.71 16.37
C SER A 61 -10.96 -4.30 16.17
N TYR A 62 -11.87 -3.32 16.13
CA TYR A 62 -11.54 -1.90 16.17
C TYR A 62 -11.86 -1.34 17.56
#